data_AF-A0A940AC36-F1
#
_entry.id   AF-A0A940AC36-F1
#
_cell.length_a   1.000
_cell.length_b   1.000
_cell.length_c   1.000
_cell.angle_alpha   90.00
_cell.angle_beta   90.00
_cell.angle_gamma   90.00
#
_symmetry.space_group_name_H-M   'P 1'
#
loop_
_entity.id
_entity.type
_entity.pdbx_description
1 polymer ?
#
loop_
_entity_poly.entity_id
_entity_poly.type
_entity_poly.pdbx_seq_one_letter_code
_entity_poly.pdbx_strand_id
1 'polypeptide(L)'
;MADQRLEEYRAYYDARTERYANNPLMKHSYEAEKKLRDLFYRYDNLDEIGQNMGRLNVDCAFAVTRDQYEMESEYYESVQEPVRKKGADQILAELDKQSELLDMMNMVNDQTNKNSVEITADEASGKALMENWKQLDEIEVYTNAVVPARYKSNMQNIVDKAKESIIESRDSKEKTIGDWVNGWRMKPETTKEYRFRHIMPYSDEEIEEHLRKFKNIINR
;
A
#
# COMPACT_ATOMS: atom_id res chain seq x y z
N MET A 1 -26.79 41.25 13.33
CA MET A 1 -26.87 40.04 12.48
C MET A 1 -25.52 39.70 11.84
N ALA A 2 -24.74 40.68 11.35
CA ALA A 2 -23.37 40.44 10.86
C ALA A 2 -22.41 39.97 11.97
N ASP A 3 -22.43 40.63 13.13
CA ASP A 3 -21.56 40.30 14.28
C ASP A 3 -21.75 38.87 14.80
N GLN A 4 -23.00 38.40 14.87
CA GLN A 4 -23.29 37.04 15.32
C GLN A 4 -22.71 35.98 14.37
N ARG A 5 -22.76 36.21 13.06
CA ARG A 5 -22.20 35.27 12.07
C ARG A 5 -20.68 35.22 12.15
N LEU A 6 -20.02 36.36 12.37
CA LEU A 6 -18.56 36.39 12.51
C LEU A 6 -18.11 35.62 13.75
N GLU A 7 -18.80 35.79 14.88
CA GLU A 7 -18.54 35.02 16.10
C GLU A 7 -18.78 33.52 15.91
N GLU A 8 -19.83 33.13 15.18
CA GLU A 8 -20.07 31.73 14.81
C GLU A 8 -18.92 31.14 13.97
N TYR A 9 -18.38 31.91 13.01
CA TYR A 9 -17.21 31.49 12.24
C TYR A 9 -15.94 31.39 13.08
N ARG A 10 -15.68 32.36 13.97
CA ARG A 10 -14.53 32.31 14.89
C ARG A 10 -14.57 31.03 15.73
N ALA A 11 -15.71 30.74 16.35
CA ALA A 11 -15.92 29.51 17.12
C ALA A 11 -15.74 28.23 16.27
N TYR A 12 -16.21 28.24 15.02
CA TYR A 12 -16.01 27.13 14.09
C TYR A 12 -14.52 26.88 13.79
N TYR A 13 -13.75 27.92 13.49
CA TYR A 13 -12.32 27.78 13.18
C TYR A 13 -11.45 27.50 14.42
N ASP A 14 -11.89 27.91 15.61
CA ASP A 14 -11.29 27.45 16.86
C ASP A 14 -11.42 25.94 17.02
N ALA A 15 -12.64 25.41 16.91
CA ALA A 15 -12.89 23.97 17.00
C ALA A 15 -12.15 23.17 15.92
N ARG A 16 -12.01 23.74 14.72
CA ARG A 16 -11.29 23.13 13.60
C ARG A 16 -9.77 23.08 13.85
N THR A 17 -9.18 24.14 14.41
CA THR A 17 -7.76 24.19 14.78
C THR A 17 -7.46 23.25 15.95
N GLU A 18 -8.32 23.25 16.98
CA GLU A 18 -8.15 22.44 18.19
C GLU A 18 -8.16 20.94 17.89
N ARG A 19 -8.87 20.51 16.83
CA ARG A 19 -8.86 19.11 16.36
C ARG A 19 -7.45 18.55 16.14
N TYR A 20 -6.52 19.39 15.70
CA TYR A 20 -5.14 19.00 15.41
C TYR A 20 -4.17 19.42 16.53
N ALA A 21 -4.65 20.15 17.54
CA ALA A 21 -3.82 20.58 18.64
C ALA A 21 -3.25 19.37 19.40
N ASN A 22 -1.97 19.47 19.77
CA ASN A 22 -1.23 18.44 20.52
C ASN A 22 -1.09 17.08 19.80
N ASN A 23 -1.44 16.98 18.52
CA ASN A 23 -1.17 15.78 17.73
C ASN A 23 0.18 15.93 17.00
N PRO A 24 1.24 15.21 17.41
CA PRO A 24 2.57 15.34 16.80
C PRO A 24 2.59 14.90 15.33
N LEU A 25 1.62 14.08 14.90
CA LEU A 25 1.50 13.58 13.53
C LEU A 25 0.73 14.53 12.60
N MET A 26 0.11 15.58 13.14
CA MET A 26 -0.73 16.53 12.37
C MET A 26 -0.18 17.96 12.44
N LYS A 27 1.14 18.09 12.48
CA LYS A 27 1.83 19.37 12.70
C LYS A 27 1.53 20.37 11.58
N HIS A 28 1.52 19.93 10.32
CA HIS A 28 1.30 20.81 9.18
C HIS A 28 -0.15 21.29 9.16
N SER A 29 -1.09 20.37 9.40
CA SER A 29 -2.53 20.66 9.48
C SER A 29 -2.82 21.66 10.59
N TYR A 30 -2.23 21.47 11.77
CA TYR A 30 -2.38 22.41 12.88
C TYR A 30 -1.89 23.81 12.49
N GLU A 31 -0.72 23.93 11.86
CA GLU A 31 -0.17 25.23 11.45
C GLU A 31 -1.02 25.91 10.36
N ALA A 32 -1.53 25.15 9.39
CA ALA A 32 -2.37 25.69 8.32
C ALA A 32 -3.74 26.16 8.86
N GLU A 33 -4.40 25.34 9.69
CA GLU A 33 -5.68 25.68 10.31
C GLU A 33 -5.56 26.86 11.26
N LYS A 34 -4.44 26.95 12.00
CA LYS A 34 -4.12 28.11 12.83
C LYS A 34 -4.02 29.40 12.01
N LYS A 35 -3.33 29.38 10.86
CA LYS A 35 -3.26 30.56 9.96
C LYS A 35 -4.64 30.98 9.47
N LEU A 36 -5.48 30.01 9.11
CA LEU A 36 -6.85 30.27 8.68
C LEU A 36 -7.70 30.84 9.83
N ARG A 37 -7.65 30.26 11.02
CA ARG A 37 -8.30 30.78 12.22
C ARG A 37 -7.84 32.20 12.54
N ASP A 38 -6.53 32.46 12.54
CA ASP A 38 -5.96 33.76 12.86
C ASP A 38 -6.45 34.86 11.89
N LEU A 39 -6.78 34.51 10.62
CA LEU A 39 -7.43 35.42 9.68
C LEU A 39 -8.81 35.89 10.19
N PHE A 40 -9.63 34.97 10.71
CA PHE A 40 -10.97 35.28 11.23
C PHE A 40 -10.95 36.13 12.52
N TYR A 41 -9.82 36.13 13.23
CA TYR A 41 -9.59 36.99 14.40
C TYR A 41 -8.95 38.33 14.05
N ARG A 42 -8.36 38.47 12.85
CA ARG A 42 -7.67 39.68 12.42
C ARG A 42 -8.60 40.78 11.92
N TYR A 43 -9.74 40.41 11.37
CA TYR A 43 -10.67 41.32 10.71
C TYR A 43 -12.02 41.37 11.44
N ASP A 44 -12.71 42.50 11.30
CA ASP A 44 -13.97 42.78 12.01
C ASP A 44 -15.21 42.47 11.17
N ASN A 45 -15.05 42.09 9.90
CA ASN A 45 -16.15 41.71 9.02
C ASN A 45 -15.75 40.63 8.00
N LEU A 46 -16.77 39.94 7.47
CA LEU A 46 -16.59 38.82 6.55
C LEU A 46 -16.09 39.23 5.16
N ASP A 47 -16.35 40.47 4.72
CA ASP A 47 -15.93 40.94 3.40
C ASP A 47 -14.41 41.12 3.35
N GLU A 48 -13.83 41.70 4.40
CA GLU A 48 -12.37 41.82 4.56
C GLU A 48 -11.71 40.45 4.65
N ILE A 49 -12.31 39.50 5.37
CA ILE A 49 -11.83 38.11 5.43
C ILE A 49 -11.84 37.50 4.03
N GLY A 50 -12.93 37.64 3.28
CA GLY A 50 -13.04 37.12 1.91
C GLY A 50 -11.97 37.68 0.95
N GLN A 51 -11.67 38.99 1.07
CA GLN A 51 -10.63 39.65 0.26
C GLN A 51 -9.21 39.18 0.61
N ASN A 52 -8.97 38.77 1.86
CA ASN A 52 -7.65 38.41 2.37
C ASN A 52 -7.42 36.91 2.56
N MET A 53 -8.44 36.06 2.36
CA MET A 53 -8.36 34.62 2.56
C MET A 53 -7.39 33.93 1.59
N GLY A 54 -7.26 34.46 0.38
CA GLY A 54 -6.37 33.94 -0.65
C GLY A 54 -6.53 32.43 -0.82
N ARG A 55 -5.43 31.70 -0.58
CA ARG A 55 -5.35 30.23 -0.72
C ARG A 55 -5.37 29.46 0.60
N LEU A 56 -5.65 30.10 1.74
CA LEU A 56 -5.56 29.44 3.05
C LEU A 56 -6.41 28.16 3.17
N ASN A 57 -7.57 28.09 2.50
CA ASN A 57 -8.39 26.88 2.43
C ASN A 57 -7.71 25.75 1.65
N VAL A 58 -7.02 26.08 0.55
CA VAL A 58 -6.25 25.12 -0.25
C VAL A 58 -5.05 24.65 0.56
N ASP A 59 -4.34 25.56 1.23
CA ASP A 59 -3.17 25.23 2.03
C ASP A 59 -3.52 24.26 3.19
N CYS A 60 -4.71 24.37 3.79
CA CYS A 60 -5.19 23.39 4.76
C CYS A 60 -5.31 21.98 4.17
N ALA A 61 -5.82 21.84 2.94
CA ALA A 61 -5.95 20.54 2.28
C ALA A 61 -4.58 19.93 1.93
N PHE A 62 -3.64 20.77 1.47
CA PHE A 62 -2.25 20.35 1.24
C PHE A 62 -1.57 19.90 2.52
N ALA A 63 -1.80 20.62 3.62
CA ALA A 63 -1.24 20.29 4.93
C ALA A 63 -1.74 18.94 5.47
N VAL A 64 -3.06 18.67 5.37
CA VAL A 64 -3.64 17.36 5.74
C VAL A 64 -3.08 16.25 4.87
N THR A 65 -2.97 16.48 3.56
CA THR A 65 -2.39 15.52 2.61
C THR A 65 -0.92 15.21 2.98
N ARG A 66 -0.14 16.23 3.32
CA ARG A 66 1.25 16.06 3.77
C ARG A 66 1.35 15.23 5.03
N ASP A 67 0.62 15.60 6.09
CA ASP A 67 0.63 14.85 7.34
C ASP A 67 0.23 13.38 7.11
N GLN A 68 -0.80 13.12 6.29
CA GLN A 68 -1.25 11.78 5.94
C GLN A 68 -0.14 10.93 5.32
N TYR A 69 0.55 11.45 4.31
CA TYR A 69 1.59 10.69 3.61
C TYR A 69 2.92 10.65 4.37
N GLU A 70 3.22 11.63 5.24
CA GLU A 70 4.32 11.52 6.22
C GLU A 70 4.05 10.35 7.18
N MET A 71 2.85 10.27 7.75
CA MET A 71 2.45 9.14 8.62
C MET A 71 2.52 7.79 7.88
N GLU A 72 2.01 7.73 6.65
CA GLU A 72 2.02 6.49 5.86
C GLU A 72 3.45 6.04 5.52
N SER A 73 4.33 6.99 5.15
CA SER A 73 5.74 6.70 4.87
C SER A 73 6.48 6.19 6.12
N GLU A 74 6.30 6.85 7.27
CA GLU A 74 6.88 6.45 8.55
C GLU A 74 6.38 5.07 9.01
N TYR A 75 5.08 4.81 8.85
CA TYR A 75 4.50 3.51 9.18
C TYR A 75 5.13 2.40 8.34
N TYR A 76 5.18 2.53 7.01
CA TYR A 76 5.74 1.49 6.16
C TYR A 76 7.24 1.31 6.34
N GLU A 77 7.98 2.37 6.65
CA GLU A 77 9.39 2.26 7.05
C GLU A 77 9.53 1.39 8.32
N SER A 78 8.68 1.63 9.33
CA SER A 78 8.74 0.90 10.61
C SER A 78 8.49 -0.60 10.49
N VAL A 79 7.72 -1.02 9.48
CA VAL A 79 7.43 -2.44 9.18
C VAL A 79 8.27 -2.99 8.02
N GLN A 80 9.26 -2.24 7.55
CA GLN A 80 10.15 -2.59 6.44
C GLN A 80 9.37 -2.98 5.16
N GLU A 81 8.39 -2.15 4.79
CA GLU A 81 7.61 -2.32 3.55
C GLU A 81 7.98 -1.27 2.48
N PRO A 82 9.09 -1.47 1.74
CA PRO A 82 9.58 -0.49 0.77
C PRO A 82 8.66 -0.26 -0.42
N VAL A 83 7.86 -1.25 -0.84
CA VAL A 83 7.01 -1.12 -2.04
C VAL A 83 5.82 -0.21 -1.73
N ARG A 84 5.08 -0.48 -0.66
CA ARG A 84 4.02 0.42 -0.20
C ARG A 84 4.52 1.81 0.15
N LYS A 85 5.67 1.92 0.83
CA LYS A 85 6.29 3.22 1.18
C LYS A 85 6.53 4.11 -0.04
N LYS A 86 6.95 3.53 -1.15
CA LYS A 86 7.28 4.26 -2.39
C LYS A 86 6.15 5.19 -2.85
N GLY A 87 4.89 4.76 -2.75
CA GLY A 87 3.74 5.61 -3.13
C GLY A 87 3.65 6.88 -2.29
N ALA A 88 3.77 6.74 -0.96
CA ALA A 88 3.76 7.88 -0.04
C ALA A 88 4.94 8.83 -0.30
N ASP A 89 6.14 8.28 -0.51
CA ASP A 89 7.34 9.08 -0.81
C ASP A 89 7.20 9.88 -2.12
N GLN A 90 6.64 9.25 -3.16
CA GLN A 90 6.43 9.90 -4.45
C GLN A 90 5.39 11.02 -4.36
N ILE A 91 4.31 10.82 -3.59
CA ILE A 91 3.30 11.86 -3.33
C ILE A 91 3.94 13.05 -2.61
N LEU A 92 4.69 12.80 -1.53
CA LEU A 92 5.37 13.85 -0.77
C LEU A 92 6.36 14.64 -1.64
N ALA A 93 7.09 13.96 -2.53
CA ALA A 93 8.06 14.59 -3.44
C ALA A 93 7.43 15.45 -4.55
N GLU A 94 6.15 15.23 -4.86
CA GLU A 94 5.42 15.98 -5.88
C GLU A 94 4.44 17.01 -5.30
N LEU A 95 4.10 16.89 -4.02
CA LEU A 95 3.10 17.73 -3.35
C LEU A 95 3.43 19.22 -3.45
N ASP A 96 4.69 19.62 -3.21
CA ASP A 96 5.13 21.02 -3.28
C ASP A 96 5.13 21.62 -4.69
N LYS A 97 4.99 20.79 -5.73
CA LYS A 97 4.92 21.24 -7.12
C LYS A 97 3.50 21.60 -7.54
N GLN A 98 2.50 21.20 -6.76
CA GLN A 98 1.09 21.41 -7.09
C GLN A 98 0.64 22.77 -6.56
N SER A 99 -0.03 23.55 -7.41
CA SER A 99 -0.60 24.84 -7.02
C SER A 99 -2.10 24.76 -6.75
N GLU A 100 -2.83 23.90 -7.45
CA GLU A 100 -4.28 23.82 -7.38
C GLU A 100 -4.74 22.55 -6.66
N LEU A 101 -5.85 22.64 -5.92
CA LEU A 101 -6.40 21.51 -5.17
C LEU A 101 -6.76 20.33 -6.09
N LEU A 102 -7.37 20.60 -7.24
CA LEU A 102 -7.78 19.56 -8.17
C LEU A 102 -6.55 18.83 -8.77
N ASP A 103 -5.49 19.56 -9.08
CA ASP A 103 -4.24 18.98 -9.59
C ASP A 103 -3.55 18.13 -8.53
N MET A 104 -3.53 18.59 -7.27
CA MET A 104 -3.05 17.80 -6.13
C MET A 104 -3.85 16.49 -5.99
N MET A 105 -5.18 16.55 -6.04
CA MET A 105 -6.03 15.36 -5.92
C MET A 105 -5.79 14.37 -7.06
N ASN A 106 -5.65 14.86 -8.30
CA ASN A 106 -5.36 14.02 -9.46
C ASN A 106 -3.98 13.36 -9.33
N MET A 107 -2.95 14.12 -8.94
CA MET A 107 -1.60 13.59 -8.69
C MET A 107 -1.60 12.48 -7.63
N VAL A 108 -2.28 12.71 -6.50
CA VAL A 108 -2.42 11.72 -5.43
C VAL A 108 -3.08 10.44 -5.94
N ASN A 109 -4.17 10.56 -6.70
CA ASN A 109 -4.87 9.41 -7.28
C ASN A 109 -3.99 8.64 -8.27
N ASP A 110 -3.31 9.35 -9.18
CA ASP A 110 -2.43 8.75 -10.17
C ASP A 110 -1.28 7.99 -9.50
N GLN A 111 -0.68 8.58 -8.47
CA GLN A 111 0.44 7.98 -7.76
C GLN A 111 -0.01 6.79 -6.90
N THR A 112 -1.19 6.86 -6.29
CA THR A 112 -1.81 5.75 -5.57
C THR A 112 -2.10 4.58 -6.51
N ASN A 113 -2.67 4.86 -7.70
CA ASN A 113 -2.97 3.84 -8.70
C ASN A 113 -1.71 3.16 -9.22
N LYS A 114 -0.65 3.93 -9.55
CA LYS A 114 0.65 3.38 -9.94
C LYS A 114 1.21 2.47 -8.85
N ASN A 115 1.20 2.93 -7.60
CA ASN A 115 1.72 2.14 -6.49
C ASN A 115 0.89 0.87 -6.25
N SER A 116 -0.44 0.92 -6.42
CA SER A 116 -1.31 -0.25 -6.29
C SER A 116 -0.95 -1.36 -7.29
N VAL A 117 -0.57 -0.99 -8.52
CA VAL A 117 -0.10 -1.95 -9.53
C VAL A 117 1.22 -2.58 -9.08
N GLU A 118 2.16 -1.77 -8.60
CA GLU A 118 3.45 -2.27 -8.08
C GLU A 118 3.27 -3.21 -6.88
N ILE A 119 2.43 -2.83 -5.91
CA ILE A 119 2.08 -3.66 -4.75
C ILE A 119 1.48 -4.99 -5.20
N THR A 120 0.55 -4.97 -6.16
CA THR A 120 -0.10 -6.20 -6.65
C THR A 120 0.91 -7.14 -7.29
N ALA A 121 1.79 -6.58 -8.15
CA ALA A 121 2.82 -7.33 -8.84
C ALA A 121 3.87 -7.92 -7.85
N ASP A 122 4.17 -7.17 -6.80
CA ASP A 122 5.09 -7.58 -5.76
C ASP A 122 4.50 -8.66 -4.84
N GLU A 123 3.28 -8.47 -4.33
CA GLU A 123 2.59 -9.46 -3.50
C GLU A 123 2.36 -10.77 -4.23
N ALA A 124 2.08 -10.72 -5.54
CA ALA A 124 1.93 -11.93 -6.34
C ALA A 124 3.22 -12.76 -6.41
N SER A 125 4.40 -12.13 -6.30
CA SER A 125 5.69 -12.83 -6.19
C SER A 125 5.95 -13.29 -4.76
N GLY A 126 5.77 -12.41 -3.77
CA GLY A 126 6.09 -12.70 -2.36
C GLY A 126 5.16 -13.71 -1.69
N LYS A 127 3.91 -13.83 -2.16
CA LYS A 127 2.93 -14.80 -1.64
C LYS A 127 2.86 -16.09 -2.46
N ALA A 128 3.53 -16.16 -3.61
CA ALA A 128 3.44 -17.30 -4.52
C ALA A 128 3.76 -18.64 -3.85
N LEU A 129 4.80 -18.67 -3.00
CA LEU A 129 5.17 -19.90 -2.29
C LEU A 129 4.07 -20.33 -1.30
N MET A 130 3.58 -19.38 -0.50
CA MET A 130 2.54 -19.62 0.52
C MET A 130 1.24 -20.14 -0.10
N GLU A 131 0.83 -19.58 -1.23
CA GLU A 131 -0.38 -20.01 -1.96
C GLU A 131 -0.26 -21.44 -2.52
N ASN A 132 0.95 -21.92 -2.78
CA ASN A 132 1.23 -23.24 -3.37
C ASN A 132 1.77 -24.25 -2.35
N TRP A 133 1.84 -23.88 -1.06
CA TRP A 133 2.47 -24.70 -0.03
C TRP A 133 1.83 -26.09 0.07
N LYS A 134 0.50 -26.13 0.11
CA LYS A 134 -0.26 -27.38 0.17
C LYS A 134 0.04 -28.30 -1.02
N GLN A 135 0.13 -27.76 -2.23
CA GLN A 135 0.43 -28.54 -3.43
C GLN A 135 1.85 -29.11 -3.38
N LEU A 136 2.81 -28.38 -2.80
CA LEU A 136 4.17 -28.88 -2.59
C LEU A 136 4.17 -30.04 -1.59
N ASP A 137 3.42 -29.93 -0.50
CA ASP A 137 3.24 -31.02 0.48
C ASP A 137 2.60 -32.25 -0.18
N GLU A 138 1.53 -32.06 -0.98
CA GLU A 138 0.88 -33.14 -1.72
C GLU A 138 1.88 -33.85 -2.66
N ILE A 139 2.69 -33.09 -3.39
CA ILE A 139 3.73 -33.67 -4.26
C ILE A 139 4.67 -34.54 -3.46
N GLU A 140 5.15 -34.08 -2.31
CA GLU A 140 6.08 -34.83 -1.47
C GLU A 140 5.44 -36.10 -0.89
N VAL A 141 4.26 -35.97 -0.28
CA VAL A 141 3.54 -37.07 0.36
C VAL A 141 3.21 -38.17 -0.66
N TYR A 142 2.66 -37.80 -1.82
CA TYR A 142 2.22 -38.77 -2.82
C TYR A 142 3.36 -39.36 -3.64
N THR A 143 4.47 -38.63 -3.82
CA THR A 143 5.69 -39.19 -4.43
C THR A 143 6.28 -40.30 -3.56
N ASN A 144 6.28 -40.11 -2.24
CA ASN A 144 6.86 -41.04 -1.27
C ASN A 144 5.89 -42.11 -0.75
N ALA A 145 4.63 -42.08 -1.19
CA ALA A 145 3.59 -42.98 -0.69
C ALA A 145 3.91 -44.47 -0.99
N VAL A 146 4.01 -45.28 0.07
CA VAL A 146 4.17 -46.73 0.00
C VAL A 146 2.77 -47.37 -0.05
N VAL A 147 2.28 -47.61 -1.27
CA VAL A 147 0.95 -48.18 -1.52
C VAL A 147 1.05 -49.43 -2.42
N PRO A 148 0.07 -50.36 -2.35
CA PRO A 148 -0.03 -51.48 -3.29
C PRO A 148 0.05 -51.02 -4.75
N ALA A 149 0.61 -51.86 -5.63
CA ALA A 149 0.86 -51.52 -7.04
C ALA A 149 -0.37 -50.96 -7.77
N ARG A 150 -1.58 -51.48 -7.47
CA ARG A 150 -2.84 -51.03 -8.05
C ARG A 150 -3.17 -49.55 -7.79
N TYR A 151 -2.57 -48.92 -6.79
CA TYR A 151 -2.79 -47.51 -6.44
C TYR A 151 -1.64 -46.59 -6.87
N LYS A 152 -0.50 -47.12 -7.34
CA LYS A 152 0.67 -46.32 -7.69
C LYS A 152 0.38 -45.30 -8.80
N SER A 153 -0.39 -45.69 -9.81
CA SER A 153 -0.84 -44.76 -10.87
C SER A 153 -1.69 -43.62 -10.33
N ASN A 154 -2.58 -43.88 -9.36
CA ASN A 154 -3.39 -42.85 -8.75
C ASN A 154 -2.56 -41.83 -7.97
N MET A 155 -1.53 -42.28 -7.23
CA MET A 155 -0.62 -41.36 -6.52
C MET A 155 0.14 -40.48 -7.52
N GLN A 156 0.66 -41.07 -8.61
CA GLN A 156 1.36 -40.32 -9.65
C GLN A 156 0.44 -39.28 -10.32
N ASN A 157 -0.81 -39.65 -10.62
CA ASN A 157 -1.79 -38.72 -11.20
C ASN A 157 -2.07 -37.52 -10.28
N ILE A 158 -2.06 -37.70 -8.96
CA ILE A 158 -2.20 -36.58 -8.01
C ILE A 158 -0.97 -35.67 -8.06
N VAL A 159 0.23 -36.25 -8.05
CA VAL A 159 1.50 -35.50 -8.16
C VAL A 159 1.53 -34.68 -9.45
N ASP A 160 1.13 -35.26 -10.57
CA ASP A 160 1.16 -34.58 -11.87
C ASP A 160 0.15 -33.43 -11.92
N LYS A 161 -1.07 -33.63 -11.39
CA LYS A 161 -2.08 -32.57 -11.27
C LYS A 161 -1.63 -31.42 -10.36
N ALA A 162 -0.98 -31.73 -9.24
CA ALA A 162 -0.47 -30.70 -8.34
C ALA A 162 0.63 -29.85 -9.02
N LYS A 163 1.53 -30.49 -9.78
CA LYS A 163 2.55 -29.78 -10.58
C LYS A 163 1.92 -28.93 -11.68
N GLU A 164 0.94 -29.46 -12.39
CA GLU A 164 0.21 -28.73 -13.43
C GLU A 164 -0.50 -27.51 -12.84
N SER A 165 -1.19 -27.66 -11.70
CA SER A 165 -1.84 -26.55 -11.00
C SER A 165 -0.86 -25.44 -10.58
N ILE A 166 0.34 -25.79 -10.11
CA ILE A 166 1.39 -24.80 -9.79
C ILE A 166 1.84 -24.03 -11.04
N ILE A 167 2.05 -24.74 -12.16
CA ILE A 167 2.47 -24.15 -13.43
C ILE A 167 1.38 -23.22 -13.98
N GLU A 168 0.13 -23.67 -14.00
CA GLU A 168 -1.01 -22.87 -14.44
C GLU A 168 -1.21 -21.62 -13.57
N SER A 169 -1.05 -21.74 -12.25
CA SER A 169 -1.11 -20.60 -11.32
C SER A 169 -0.04 -19.55 -11.66
N ARG A 170 1.20 -19.99 -11.92
CA ARG A 170 2.29 -19.12 -12.36
C ARG A 170 1.98 -18.47 -13.70
N ASP A 171 1.60 -19.25 -14.71
CA ASP A 171 1.30 -18.76 -16.06
C ASP A 171 0.13 -17.76 -16.05
N SER A 172 -0.92 -18.04 -15.29
CA SER A 172 -2.08 -17.14 -15.14
C SER A 172 -1.67 -15.84 -14.48
N LYS A 173 -0.89 -15.87 -13.40
CA LYS A 173 -0.41 -14.65 -12.73
C LYS A 173 0.48 -13.84 -13.65
N GLU A 174 1.41 -14.48 -14.36
CA GLU A 174 2.29 -13.79 -15.31
C GLU A 174 1.54 -13.15 -16.46
N LYS A 175 0.49 -13.81 -16.97
CA LYS A 175 -0.38 -13.22 -17.97
C LYS A 175 -1.16 -12.03 -17.41
N THR A 176 -1.91 -12.23 -16.33
CA THR A 176 -2.78 -11.18 -15.77
C THR A 176 -2.00 -9.97 -15.28
N ILE A 177 -0.85 -10.17 -14.64
CA ILE A 177 -0.01 -9.05 -14.19
C ILE A 177 0.75 -8.44 -15.37
N GLY A 178 1.14 -9.26 -16.34
CA GLY A 178 1.78 -8.81 -17.59
C GLY A 178 0.93 -7.82 -18.40
N ASP A 179 -0.39 -7.88 -18.27
CA ASP A 179 -1.32 -6.90 -18.90
C ASP A 179 -1.15 -5.47 -18.33
N TRP A 180 -0.63 -5.33 -17.10
CA TRP A 180 -0.43 -4.05 -16.41
C TRP A 180 1.04 -3.69 -16.23
N VAL A 181 1.91 -4.69 -16.07
CA VAL A 181 3.34 -4.55 -15.83
C VAL A 181 4.08 -5.32 -16.92
N ASN A 182 4.44 -4.60 -17.98
CA ASN A 182 5.08 -5.20 -19.15
C ASN A 182 6.36 -5.95 -18.77
N GLY A 183 6.46 -7.20 -19.21
CA GLY A 183 7.62 -8.05 -18.95
C GLY A 183 7.72 -8.55 -17.50
N TRP A 184 6.68 -8.41 -16.69
CA TRP A 184 6.66 -8.97 -15.34
C TRP A 184 6.84 -10.49 -15.38
N ARG A 185 7.68 -10.98 -14.48
CA ARG A 185 7.92 -12.41 -14.23
C ARG A 185 7.89 -12.63 -12.74
N MET A 186 7.35 -13.78 -12.34
CA MET A 186 7.26 -14.13 -10.92
C MET A 186 8.66 -14.27 -10.32
N LYS A 187 8.88 -13.62 -9.17
CA LYS A 187 10.14 -13.67 -8.42
C LYS A 187 9.90 -14.32 -7.05
N PRO A 188 9.80 -15.65 -6.95
CA PRO A 188 9.40 -16.30 -5.69
C PRO A 188 10.40 -16.09 -4.55
N GLU A 189 11.64 -15.70 -4.86
CA GLU A 189 12.67 -15.30 -3.88
C GLU A 189 12.24 -14.12 -3.00
N THR A 190 11.32 -13.26 -3.49
CA THR A 190 10.74 -12.14 -2.72
C THR A 190 10.09 -12.62 -1.43
N THR A 191 9.63 -13.87 -1.36
CA THR A 191 9.09 -14.51 -0.14
C THR A 191 10.07 -14.43 1.06
N LYS A 192 11.37 -14.32 0.81
CA LYS A 192 12.42 -14.27 1.85
C LYS A 192 12.62 -12.88 2.45
N GLU A 193 12.04 -11.85 1.85
CA GLU A 193 12.09 -10.51 2.42
C GLU A 193 11.33 -10.45 3.74
N TYR A 194 11.81 -9.65 4.69
CA TYR A 194 11.26 -9.56 6.06
C TYR A 194 9.72 -9.46 6.08
N ARG A 195 9.16 -8.59 5.24
CA ARG A 195 7.71 -8.33 5.11
C ARG A 195 6.87 -9.52 4.65
N PHE A 196 7.42 -10.51 3.95
CA PHE A 196 6.72 -11.77 3.66
C PHE A 196 7.11 -12.86 4.65
N ARG A 197 8.36 -12.84 5.09
CA ARG A 197 8.90 -13.81 6.02
C ARG A 197 8.23 -13.78 7.40
N HIS A 198 7.99 -12.59 7.95
CA HIS A 198 7.48 -12.43 9.31
C HIS A 198 6.05 -12.95 9.53
N ILE A 199 5.26 -13.08 8.45
CA ILE A 199 3.88 -13.59 8.50
C ILE A 199 3.81 -15.11 8.28
N MET A 200 4.91 -15.75 7.87
CA MET A 200 4.94 -17.19 7.65
C MET A 200 5.30 -17.93 8.94
N PRO A 201 4.50 -18.93 9.37
CA PRO A 201 4.74 -19.69 10.60
C PRO A 201 5.79 -20.80 10.44
N TYR A 202 6.56 -20.80 9.36
CA TYR A 202 7.55 -21.83 9.02
C TYR A 202 8.97 -21.38 9.38
N SER A 203 9.88 -22.33 9.56
CA SER A 203 11.32 -22.07 9.71
C SER A 203 11.96 -21.60 8.40
N ASP A 204 13.14 -20.98 8.50
CA ASP A 204 13.88 -20.52 7.31
C ASP A 204 14.30 -21.71 6.45
N GLU A 205 14.68 -22.83 7.08
CA GLU A 205 15.05 -24.07 6.43
C GLU A 205 13.88 -24.65 5.62
N GLU A 206 12.68 -24.70 6.20
CA GLU A 206 11.47 -25.16 5.51
C GLU A 206 11.14 -24.25 4.31
N ILE A 207 11.24 -22.93 4.47
CA ILE A 207 10.98 -21.97 3.39
C ILE A 207 11.97 -22.19 2.25
N GLU A 208 13.27 -22.33 2.55
CA GLU A 208 14.30 -22.52 1.52
C GLU A 208 14.11 -23.85 0.77
N GLU A 209 13.74 -24.92 1.50
CA GLU A 209 13.42 -26.20 0.88
C GLU A 209 12.21 -26.11 -0.06
N HIS A 210 11.11 -25.53 0.40
CA HIS A 210 9.88 -25.39 -0.40
C HIS A 210 10.08 -24.46 -1.57
N LEU A 211 10.84 -23.37 -1.40
CA LEU A 211 11.19 -22.45 -2.46
C LEU A 211 12.00 -23.16 -3.55
N ARG A 212 12.97 -24.00 -3.18
CA ARG A 212 13.73 -24.83 -4.14
C ARG A 212 12.81 -25.80 -4.88
N LYS A 213 11.90 -26.50 -4.18
CA LYS A 213 10.91 -27.41 -4.81
C LYS A 213 10.03 -26.65 -5.80
N PHE A 214 9.48 -25.52 -5.38
CA PHE A 214 8.63 -24.65 -6.20
C PHE A 214 9.35 -24.18 -7.47
N LYS A 215 10.56 -23.62 -7.32
CA LYS A 215 11.40 -23.19 -8.45
C LYS A 215 11.69 -24.30 -9.44
N ASN A 216 11.95 -25.52 -8.98
CA ASN A 216 12.18 -26.67 -9.86
C ASN A 216 10.93 -27.06 -10.67
N ILE A 217 9.73 -26.74 -10.18
CA ILE A 217 8.48 -26.99 -10.90
C ILE A 217 8.22 -25.90 -11.94
N ILE A 218 8.43 -24.62 -11.59
CA ILE A 218 8.10 -23.49 -12.47
C ILE A 218 9.18 -23.14 -13.51
N ASN A 219 10.47 -23.41 -13.25
CA ASN A 219 11.59 -23.03 -14.12
C ASN A 219 11.99 -24.12 -15.13
N ARG A 220 11.02 -24.76 -15.78
CA ARG A 220 11.33 -25.71 -16.86
C ARG A 220 11.99 -25.03 -18.06
#